data_AF-A0A319EM57-F1
#
_entry.id   AF-A0A319EM57-F1
#
_cell.length_a   1.000
_cell.length_b   1.000
_cell.length_c   1.000
_cell.angle_alpha   90.00
_cell.angle_beta   90.00
_cell.angle_gamma   90.00
#
_symmetry.space_group_name_H-M   'P 1'
#
loop_
_entity.id
_entity.type
_entity.pdbx_description
1 polymer ?
#
loop_
_entity_poly.entity_id
_entity_poly.type
_entity_poly.pdbx_seq_one_letter_code
_entity_poly.pdbx_strand_id
1 'polypeptide(L)'
;MDVQSLLNDDSLSLAPTYGLPRFQHAEGTNSLLLVVITDLSDTDEAALIDELQHSPQPSHIKVSTWRPSRNVLARVAHQCPRPDSQENMYAVAILAYRAGWTGLVVADGLTQRQLHGALRVGEDPLASVAMVAIRPRPATTSAGDDVCVFAQRATVGGKSNAELLETLRTLQPRPQEGPWLRDLYRDVGMILHDPGRGPFTLDKAAQLGREEWLQSTRHVLATQTPLPAELVESVVSHASSGSEGPIAPPSWVHPDLWGEINIFLLFPTTPAELQIIQSTLDGVAKSWIDTQEGPVGRRTFKLISWEHHHAMSRRQLMNLWHGYDLQRRSGGMETAICFLMKPVDNAADIQIGIFHYSREGQAIVTHKPLHQILERPDATSWPVLSWLTMPGDFSLDREETEVTELLHDFDQPFYANPPRWLPTKSDLNCVALFSLAQTTPNQADAIKAELRTRGQVERRVEEKFACFVPWDGEEHGTLDDIWKIVWELYTYYRGNRAFFPIFFADQQSAADNTVLGVHPRPAGPGLLEGLPLPSLGGFAYGRVPGRDAHAMYENVRMRRMAFSDVTEVNVFRRPDWPKEHDAIMPAEPIRASRMMQRYRNLMA
;
A
#
# COMPACT_ATOMS: atom_id res chain seq x y z
N MET A 1 44.47 -3.12 -44.25
CA MET A 1 43.29 -3.69 -43.58
C MET A 1 42.50 -2.51 -43.05
N ASP A 2 41.29 -2.38 -43.56
CA ASP A 2 40.52 -1.13 -43.56
C ASP A 2 39.65 -1.02 -42.30
N VAL A 3 39.83 0.07 -41.55
CA VAL A 3 39.20 0.36 -40.25
C VAL A 3 37.72 0.75 -40.41
N GLN A 4 37.23 0.86 -41.65
CA GLN A 4 35.82 1.15 -41.97
C GLN A 4 34.93 -0.09 -42.11
N SER A 5 35.47 -1.31 -42.00
CA SER A 5 34.67 -2.56 -42.06
C SER A 5 34.08 -3.01 -40.71
N LEU A 6 34.34 -2.28 -39.61
CA LEU A 6 33.85 -2.59 -38.26
C LEU A 6 32.61 -1.76 -37.83
N LEU A 7 32.02 -0.98 -38.74
CA LEU A 7 30.90 -0.08 -38.43
C LEU A 7 29.58 -0.43 -39.11
N ASN A 8 29.51 -1.55 -39.83
CA ASN A 8 28.26 -2.05 -40.43
C ASN A 8 28.01 -3.49 -39.98
N ASP A 9 27.52 -3.65 -38.76
CA ASP A 9 26.62 -4.76 -38.41
C ASP A 9 25.71 -4.29 -37.27
N ASP A 10 24.50 -3.90 -37.65
CA ASP A 10 23.37 -3.69 -36.75
C ASP A 10 23.06 -5.02 -36.04
N SER A 11 23.41 -5.12 -34.75
CA SER A 11 22.61 -5.90 -33.79
C SER A 11 22.95 -5.49 -32.36
N LEU A 12 21.94 -4.95 -31.68
CA LEU A 12 21.76 -4.86 -30.23
C LEU A 12 22.92 -5.41 -29.40
N SER A 13 23.73 -4.53 -28.81
CA SER A 13 24.80 -4.91 -27.89
C SER A 13 24.27 -5.90 -26.86
N LEU A 14 24.94 -7.05 -26.73
CA LEU A 14 24.61 -8.15 -25.82
C LEU A 14 24.51 -7.66 -24.37
N ALA A 15 23.32 -7.21 -23.97
CA ALA A 15 22.99 -7.01 -22.56
C ALA A 15 23.23 -8.34 -21.81
N PRO A 16 23.79 -8.31 -20.59
CA PRO A 16 23.98 -9.51 -19.79
C PRO A 16 22.63 -10.23 -19.64
N THR A 17 22.60 -11.52 -19.98
CA THR A 17 21.34 -12.29 -20.00
C THR A 17 20.82 -12.60 -18.60
N TYR A 18 21.60 -12.39 -17.53
CA TYR A 18 21.21 -12.66 -16.14
C TYR A 18 20.60 -14.07 -15.91
N GLY A 19 20.97 -15.05 -16.73
CA GLY A 19 20.41 -16.41 -16.70
C GLY A 19 18.98 -16.53 -17.26
N LEU A 20 18.43 -15.46 -17.83
CA LEU A 20 17.12 -15.43 -18.47
C LEU A 20 17.14 -16.23 -19.79
N PRO A 21 16.18 -17.15 -20.03
CA PRO A 21 16.02 -17.81 -21.30
C PRO A 21 15.73 -16.81 -22.42
N ARG A 22 16.44 -16.91 -23.55
CA ARG A 22 16.13 -16.09 -24.74
C ARG A 22 14.80 -16.51 -25.33
N PHE A 23 14.02 -15.53 -25.79
CA PHE A 23 12.81 -15.83 -26.54
C PHE A 23 13.18 -16.56 -27.84
N GLN A 24 12.65 -17.78 -28.02
CA GLN A 24 12.82 -18.56 -29.24
C GLN A 24 11.53 -18.50 -30.03
N HIS A 25 11.51 -17.71 -31.09
CA HIS A 25 10.36 -17.65 -31.99
C HIS A 25 10.37 -18.91 -32.88
N ALA A 26 9.77 -20.00 -32.41
CA ALA A 26 9.47 -21.13 -33.29
C ALA A 26 8.05 -20.94 -33.85
N GLU A 27 7.92 -20.96 -35.18
CA GLU A 27 6.64 -20.82 -35.86
C GLU A 27 5.64 -21.86 -35.33
N GLY A 28 4.47 -21.39 -34.86
CA GLY A 28 3.39 -22.26 -34.36
C GLY A 28 3.44 -22.65 -32.89
N THR A 29 4.50 -22.32 -32.13
CA THR A 29 4.52 -22.56 -30.67
C THR A 29 4.20 -21.31 -29.88
N ASN A 30 3.17 -21.37 -29.04
CA ASN A 30 2.95 -20.34 -28.03
C ASN A 30 3.95 -20.55 -26.90
N SER A 31 4.89 -19.62 -26.70
CA SER A 31 5.86 -19.66 -25.60
C SER A 31 5.43 -18.75 -24.47
N LEU A 32 5.57 -19.23 -23.23
CA LEU A 32 5.26 -18.47 -22.01
C LEU A 32 6.48 -18.47 -21.09
N LEU A 33 6.85 -17.31 -20.55
CA LEU A 33 7.89 -17.20 -19.53
C LEU A 33 7.24 -17.25 -18.14
N LEU A 34 7.60 -18.25 -17.35
CA LEU A 34 7.31 -18.32 -15.91
C LEU A 34 8.52 -17.77 -15.14
N VAL A 35 8.31 -16.68 -14.42
CA VAL A 35 9.30 -16.14 -13.49
C VAL A 35 8.91 -16.53 -12.08
N VAL A 36 9.83 -17.14 -11.36
CA VAL A 36 9.65 -17.52 -9.95
C VAL A 36 10.48 -16.58 -9.09
N ILE A 37 9.82 -15.62 -8.44
CA ILE A 37 10.45 -14.61 -7.56
C ILE A 37 10.24 -14.91 -6.06
N THR A 38 9.79 -16.12 -5.76
CA THR A 38 9.59 -16.63 -4.41
C THR A 38 10.26 -18.01 -4.26
N ASP A 39 10.37 -18.51 -3.04
CA ASP A 39 10.99 -19.79 -2.73
C ASP A 39 9.99 -20.96 -2.98
N LEU A 40 9.62 -21.20 -4.24
CA LEU A 40 8.82 -22.38 -4.62
C LEU A 40 9.66 -23.66 -4.57
N SER A 41 9.07 -24.75 -4.06
CA SER A 41 9.69 -26.07 -4.15
C SER A 41 9.66 -26.56 -5.60
N ASP A 42 10.58 -27.46 -5.97
CA ASP A 42 10.61 -28.02 -7.32
C ASP A 42 9.33 -28.82 -7.64
N THR A 43 8.67 -29.38 -6.62
CA THR A 43 7.37 -30.05 -6.76
C THR A 43 6.25 -29.04 -7.07
N ASP A 44 6.20 -27.92 -6.36
CA ASP A 44 5.16 -26.90 -6.55
C ASP A 44 5.35 -26.18 -7.89
N GLU A 45 6.59 -25.91 -8.28
CA GLU A 45 6.90 -25.37 -9.61
C GLU A 45 6.52 -26.36 -10.71
N ALA A 46 6.82 -27.65 -10.56
CA ALA A 46 6.41 -28.66 -11.53
C ALA A 46 4.88 -28.75 -11.65
N ALA A 47 4.15 -28.71 -10.53
CA ALA A 47 2.69 -28.68 -10.52
C ALA A 47 2.12 -27.44 -11.23
N LEU A 48 2.70 -26.26 -10.97
CA LEU A 48 2.31 -25.02 -11.63
C LEU A 48 2.60 -25.04 -13.13
N ILE A 49 3.75 -25.57 -13.55
CA ILE A 49 4.11 -25.75 -14.95
C ILE A 49 3.14 -26.72 -15.62
N ASP A 50 2.82 -27.83 -14.96
CA ASP A 50 1.90 -28.83 -15.45
C ASP A 50 0.51 -28.21 -15.68
N GLU A 51 0.01 -27.42 -14.72
CA GLU A 51 -1.27 -26.71 -14.83
C GLU A 51 -1.26 -25.68 -15.99
N LEU A 52 -0.17 -24.92 -16.13
CA LEU A 52 0.01 -23.96 -17.25
C LEU A 52 0.19 -24.64 -18.62
N GLN A 53 0.64 -25.89 -18.67
CA GLN A 53 0.82 -26.66 -19.90
C GLN A 53 -0.42 -27.48 -20.26
N HIS A 54 -1.25 -27.83 -19.28
CA HIS A 54 -2.47 -28.60 -19.46
C HIS A 54 -3.55 -27.78 -20.18
N SER A 55 -3.69 -28.00 -21.50
CA SER A 55 -4.82 -27.53 -22.29
C SER A 55 -5.58 -28.69 -22.92
N PRO A 56 -6.92 -28.68 -22.92
CA PRO A 56 -7.71 -29.60 -23.73
C PRO A 56 -7.69 -29.28 -25.24
N GLN A 57 -7.01 -28.22 -25.68
CA GLN A 57 -6.90 -27.82 -27.09
C GLN A 57 -5.47 -28.06 -27.67
N PRO A 58 -5.33 -28.23 -29.01
CA PRO A 58 -4.08 -28.62 -29.67
C PRO A 58 -2.95 -27.57 -29.67
N SER A 59 -3.14 -26.40 -29.05
CA SER A 59 -2.11 -25.37 -28.92
C SER A 59 -1.21 -25.65 -27.71
N HIS A 60 -0.18 -26.47 -27.91
CA HIS A 60 0.83 -26.71 -26.89
C HIS A 60 1.53 -25.40 -26.50
N ILE A 61 1.40 -25.00 -25.23
CA ILE A 61 2.19 -23.91 -24.64
C ILE A 61 3.53 -24.48 -24.19
N LYS A 62 4.63 -23.90 -24.66
CA LYS A 62 5.97 -24.17 -24.13
C LYS A 62 6.27 -23.19 -23.00
N VAL A 63 6.30 -23.68 -21.77
CA VAL A 63 6.69 -22.88 -20.60
C VAL A 63 8.20 -22.89 -20.46
N SER A 64 8.82 -21.71 -20.44
CA SER A 64 10.22 -21.50 -20.08
C SER A 64 10.28 -20.90 -18.69
N THR A 65 11.19 -21.36 -17.85
CA THR A 65 11.26 -20.94 -16.45
C THR A 65 12.51 -20.10 -16.20
N TRP A 66 12.37 -19.06 -15.38
CA TRP A 66 13.48 -18.25 -14.89
C TRP A 66 13.36 -17.98 -13.38
N ARG A 67 14.43 -18.24 -12.64
CA ARG A 67 14.57 -17.97 -11.20
C ARG A 67 15.67 -16.92 -11.01
N PRO A 68 15.35 -15.61 -11.00
CA PRO A 68 16.37 -14.58 -10.79
C PRO A 68 17.00 -14.73 -9.39
N SER A 69 18.32 -14.81 -9.32
CA SER A 69 19.02 -14.85 -8.04
C SER A 69 18.89 -13.51 -7.29
N ARG A 70 19.00 -13.52 -5.95
CA ARG A 70 19.02 -12.29 -5.14
C ARG A 70 20.09 -11.28 -5.61
N ASN A 71 21.23 -11.79 -6.08
CA ASN A 71 22.30 -10.95 -6.63
C ASN A 71 21.91 -10.27 -7.95
N VAL A 72 21.09 -10.93 -8.78
CA VAL A 72 20.54 -10.32 -10.00
C VAL A 72 19.54 -9.24 -9.61
N LEU A 73 18.58 -9.55 -8.74
CA LEU A 73 17.57 -8.59 -8.29
C LEU A 73 18.23 -7.34 -7.68
N ALA A 74 19.23 -7.50 -6.81
CA ALA A 74 19.94 -6.38 -6.17
C ALA A 74 20.64 -5.42 -7.14
N ARG A 75 20.94 -5.87 -8.37
CA ARG A 75 21.55 -5.02 -9.41
C ARG A 75 20.54 -4.16 -10.15
N VAL A 76 19.28 -4.57 -10.18
CA VAL A 76 18.23 -3.97 -11.02
C VAL A 76 17.09 -3.35 -10.22
N ALA A 77 16.99 -3.68 -8.94
CA ALA A 77 15.96 -3.21 -8.03
C ALA A 77 16.54 -2.98 -6.62
N HIS A 78 15.94 -2.06 -5.86
CA HIS A 78 16.13 -1.97 -4.42
C HIS A 78 15.62 -3.25 -3.76
N GLN A 79 16.43 -3.81 -2.87
CA GLN A 79 16.04 -5.02 -2.17
C GLN A 79 15.35 -4.65 -0.88
N CYS A 80 14.11 -5.11 -0.73
CA CYS A 80 13.36 -5.07 0.52
C CYS A 80 13.25 -6.51 1.09
N PRO A 81 12.72 -6.69 2.31
CA PRO A 81 12.53 -8.04 2.87
C PRO A 81 11.63 -8.96 2.03
N ARG A 82 10.89 -8.43 1.07
CA ARG A 82 9.94 -9.15 0.23
C ARG A 82 10.51 -9.32 -1.19
N PRO A 83 10.94 -10.53 -1.58
CA PRO A 83 11.49 -10.76 -2.91
C PRO A 83 10.42 -10.60 -4.01
N ASP A 84 9.14 -10.76 -3.65
CA ASP A 84 7.99 -10.62 -4.53
C ASP A 84 7.46 -9.17 -4.64
N SER A 85 8.29 -8.18 -4.34
CA SER A 85 7.93 -6.77 -4.42
C SER A 85 7.58 -6.31 -5.83
N GLN A 86 6.76 -5.26 -5.93
CA GLN A 86 6.39 -4.66 -7.22
C GLN A 86 7.59 -4.10 -7.97
N GLU A 87 8.60 -3.53 -7.29
CA GLU A 87 9.84 -3.10 -7.96
C GLU A 87 10.58 -4.28 -8.59
N ASN A 88 10.73 -5.41 -7.87
CA ASN A 88 11.36 -6.60 -8.43
C ASN A 88 10.57 -7.13 -9.64
N MET A 89 9.23 -7.16 -9.54
CA MET A 89 8.36 -7.56 -10.64
C MET A 89 8.54 -6.67 -11.88
N TYR A 90 8.58 -5.35 -11.69
CA TYR A 90 8.84 -4.39 -12.76
C TYR A 90 10.22 -4.59 -13.38
N ALA A 91 11.28 -4.67 -12.56
CA ALA A 91 12.65 -4.82 -13.04
C ALA A 91 12.83 -6.12 -13.85
N VAL A 92 12.26 -7.23 -13.38
CA VAL A 92 12.22 -8.50 -14.10
C VAL A 92 11.48 -8.37 -15.43
N ALA A 93 10.36 -7.66 -15.47
CA ALA A 93 9.60 -7.43 -16.71
C ALA A 93 10.42 -6.67 -17.76
N ILE A 94 11.16 -5.64 -17.34
CA ILE A 94 12.07 -4.91 -18.24
C ILE A 94 13.22 -5.79 -18.73
N LEU A 95 13.83 -6.61 -17.85
CA LEU A 95 14.85 -7.57 -18.27
C LEU A 95 14.30 -8.61 -19.27
N ALA A 96 13.08 -9.09 -19.03
CA ALA A 96 12.39 -10.01 -19.93
C ALA A 96 12.19 -9.37 -21.32
N TYR A 97 11.73 -8.11 -21.33
CA TYR A 97 11.54 -7.33 -22.54
C TYR A 97 12.82 -7.14 -23.34
N ARG A 98 13.94 -6.81 -22.68
CA ARG A 98 15.28 -6.73 -23.32
C ARG A 98 15.72 -8.04 -23.97
N ALA A 99 15.21 -9.19 -23.52
CA ALA A 99 15.50 -10.50 -24.09
C ALA A 99 14.44 -10.99 -25.11
N GLY A 100 13.50 -10.11 -25.49
CA GLY A 100 12.48 -10.37 -26.51
C GLY A 100 11.13 -10.86 -25.97
N TRP A 101 10.93 -10.92 -24.66
CA TRP A 101 9.64 -11.32 -24.07
C TRP A 101 8.70 -10.12 -23.90
N THR A 102 7.52 -10.16 -24.50
CA THR A 102 6.50 -9.10 -24.36
C THR A 102 5.46 -9.40 -23.28
N GLY A 103 5.48 -10.61 -22.73
CA GLY A 103 4.59 -11.00 -21.65
C GLY A 103 5.17 -12.18 -20.88
N LEU A 104 4.85 -12.23 -19.59
CA LEU A 104 5.30 -13.25 -18.66
C LEU A 104 4.24 -13.51 -17.57
N VAL A 105 4.39 -14.62 -16.86
CA VAL A 105 3.67 -14.89 -15.61
C VAL A 105 4.66 -14.98 -14.46
N VAL A 106 4.27 -14.45 -13.31
CA VAL A 106 5.10 -14.40 -12.11
C VAL A 106 4.44 -15.23 -11.01
N ALA A 107 5.20 -16.18 -10.48
CA ALA A 107 4.88 -16.85 -9.23
C ALA A 107 5.44 -16.04 -8.05
N ASP A 108 4.54 -15.51 -7.24
CA ASP A 108 4.77 -14.64 -6.10
C ASP A 108 4.46 -15.35 -4.76
N GLY A 109 4.60 -14.64 -3.63
CA GLY A 109 4.33 -15.22 -2.31
C GLY A 109 2.87 -15.65 -2.08
N LEU A 110 1.91 -15.14 -2.85
CA LEU A 110 0.52 -15.62 -2.79
C LEU A 110 0.35 -16.90 -3.62
N THR A 111 1.01 -17.01 -4.78
CA THR A 111 1.08 -18.26 -5.55
C THR A 111 1.60 -19.40 -4.69
N GLN A 112 2.74 -19.19 -4.01
CA GLN A 112 3.34 -20.15 -3.09
C GLN A 112 2.39 -20.53 -1.95
N ARG A 113 1.74 -19.53 -1.32
CA ARG A 113 0.82 -19.76 -0.20
C ARG A 113 -0.38 -20.61 -0.61
N GLN A 114 -0.93 -20.39 -1.79
CA GLN A 114 -2.04 -21.17 -2.33
C GLN A 114 -1.64 -22.60 -2.66
N LEU A 115 -0.48 -22.80 -3.31
CA LEU A 115 0.05 -24.13 -3.61
C LEU A 115 0.34 -24.94 -2.33
N HIS A 116 0.83 -24.29 -1.27
CA HIS A 116 1.03 -24.93 0.04
C HIS A 116 -0.26 -25.16 0.85
N GLY A 117 -1.42 -24.69 0.38
CA GLY A 117 -2.69 -24.77 1.11
C GLY A 117 -2.74 -23.92 2.39
N ALA A 118 -1.85 -22.94 2.54
CA ALA A 118 -1.77 -22.05 3.70
C ALA A 118 -2.68 -20.82 3.55
N LEU A 119 -3.91 -21.05 3.09
CA LEU A 119 -4.88 -20.02 2.69
C LEU A 119 -5.33 -19.15 3.88
N ARG A 120 -5.55 -17.87 3.60
CA ARG A 120 -6.19 -16.95 4.55
C ARG A 120 -7.71 -17.02 4.46
N VAL A 121 -8.38 -16.51 5.49
CA VAL A 121 -9.85 -16.44 5.54
C VAL A 121 -10.36 -15.58 4.38
N GLY A 122 -11.11 -16.21 3.48
CA GLY A 122 -11.65 -15.59 2.26
C GLY A 122 -10.77 -15.71 1.02
N GLU A 123 -9.58 -16.32 1.12
CA GLU A 123 -8.66 -16.49 -0.01
C GLU A 123 -9.18 -17.59 -0.94
N ASP A 124 -8.97 -17.42 -2.26
CA ASP A 124 -9.37 -18.42 -3.25
C ASP A 124 -8.43 -19.64 -3.14
N PRO A 125 -8.98 -20.87 -3.04
CA PRO A 125 -8.16 -22.08 -2.97
C PRO A 125 -7.41 -22.40 -4.26
N LEU A 126 -7.79 -21.82 -5.41
CA LEU A 126 -7.11 -22.05 -6.68
C LEU A 126 -5.81 -21.25 -6.76
N ALA A 127 -4.75 -21.90 -7.27
CA ALA A 127 -3.48 -21.24 -7.51
C ALA A 127 -3.66 -20.10 -8.53
N SER A 128 -3.00 -18.98 -8.25
CA SER A 128 -3.09 -17.78 -9.08
C SER A 128 -1.75 -17.06 -9.15
N VAL A 129 -1.44 -16.56 -10.34
CA VAL A 129 -0.18 -15.93 -10.72
C VAL A 129 -0.41 -14.48 -11.15
N ALA A 130 0.63 -13.65 -11.11
CA ALA A 130 0.59 -12.31 -11.70
C ALA A 130 0.98 -12.38 -13.17
N MET A 131 0.06 -12.05 -14.08
CA MET A 131 0.34 -11.84 -15.50
C MET A 131 0.93 -10.45 -15.68
N VAL A 132 2.03 -10.34 -16.43
CA VAL A 132 2.69 -9.07 -16.71
C VAL A 132 2.89 -8.92 -18.21
N ALA A 133 2.36 -7.85 -18.78
CA ALA A 133 2.48 -7.49 -20.18
C ALA A 133 3.33 -6.22 -20.33
N ILE A 134 4.31 -6.24 -21.24
CA ILE A 134 5.17 -5.10 -21.54
C ILE A 134 4.86 -4.63 -22.96
N ARG A 135 4.57 -3.33 -23.11
CA ARG A 135 4.26 -2.73 -24.42
C ARG A 135 5.09 -1.47 -24.66
N PRO A 136 5.56 -1.25 -25.90
CA PRO A 136 6.08 0.05 -26.29
C PRO A 136 4.94 1.09 -26.29
N ARG A 137 5.21 2.32 -25.88
CA ARG A 137 4.24 3.41 -26.06
C ARG A 137 4.17 3.81 -27.54
N PRO A 138 2.97 4.12 -28.07
CA PRO A 138 2.83 4.56 -29.46
C PRO A 138 3.66 5.82 -29.73
N ALA A 139 4.42 5.80 -30.83
CA ALA A 139 5.48 6.75 -31.20
C ALA A 139 5.01 8.19 -31.56
N THR A 140 3.81 8.61 -31.14
CA THR A 140 3.30 9.94 -31.48
C THR A 140 4.06 11.08 -30.78
N THR A 141 4.92 10.79 -29.81
CA THR A 141 5.67 11.82 -29.05
C THR A 141 7.18 11.57 -28.88
N SER A 142 7.73 10.41 -29.24
CA SER A 142 9.18 10.19 -29.26
C SER A 142 9.55 8.97 -30.11
N ALA A 143 10.73 8.99 -30.74
CA ALA A 143 11.37 7.81 -31.33
C ALA A 143 12.08 6.95 -30.26
N GLY A 144 11.53 6.92 -29.04
CA GLY A 144 12.20 6.44 -27.82
C GLY A 144 11.86 4.99 -27.47
N ASP A 145 12.75 4.39 -26.68
CA ASP A 145 12.63 3.06 -26.07
C ASP A 145 11.68 3.07 -24.85
N ASP A 146 10.58 3.82 -24.96
CA ASP A 146 9.63 4.10 -23.88
C ASP A 146 8.62 2.95 -23.77
N VAL A 147 8.38 2.47 -22.55
CA VAL A 147 7.55 1.28 -22.29
C VAL A 147 6.50 1.50 -21.22
N CYS A 148 5.46 0.68 -21.26
CA CYS A 148 4.47 0.49 -20.21
C CYS A 148 4.48 -0.96 -19.75
N VAL A 149 4.47 -1.16 -18.44
CA VAL A 149 4.35 -2.48 -17.82
C VAL A 149 2.99 -2.57 -17.15
N PHE A 150 2.18 -3.53 -17.57
CA PHE A 150 0.85 -3.77 -17.03
C PHE A 150 0.86 -5.10 -16.28
N ALA A 151 0.25 -5.16 -15.10
CA ALA A 151 0.15 -6.37 -14.31
C ALA A 151 -1.30 -6.65 -13.88
N GLN A 152 -1.71 -7.92 -13.92
CA GLN A 152 -3.02 -8.39 -13.46
C GLN A 152 -2.93 -9.84 -12.99
N ARG A 153 -3.64 -10.19 -11.92
CA ARG A 153 -3.72 -11.56 -11.41
C ARG A 153 -4.67 -12.43 -12.24
N ALA A 154 -4.26 -13.69 -12.42
CA ALA A 154 -5.08 -14.73 -13.03
C ALA A 154 -4.98 -16.04 -12.27
N THR A 155 -6.11 -16.74 -12.16
CA THR A 155 -6.21 -18.10 -11.64
C THR A 155 -5.77 -19.10 -12.71
N VAL A 156 -4.89 -20.03 -12.35
CA VAL A 156 -4.24 -20.96 -13.29
C VAL A 156 -5.17 -22.11 -13.71
N GLY A 157 -6.11 -22.53 -12.84
CA GLY A 157 -7.06 -23.61 -13.13
C GLY A 157 -8.46 -23.18 -13.60
N GLY A 158 -8.71 -21.88 -13.76
CA GLY A 158 -10.04 -21.33 -14.10
C GLY A 158 -10.26 -20.99 -15.57
N LYS A 159 -9.19 -20.97 -16.38
CA LYS A 159 -9.19 -20.50 -17.78
C LYS A 159 -8.50 -21.50 -18.69
N SER A 160 -8.87 -21.50 -19.97
CA SER A 160 -8.07 -22.24 -20.95
C SER A 160 -6.73 -21.53 -21.20
N ASN A 161 -5.69 -22.30 -21.52
CA ASN A 161 -4.37 -21.78 -21.93
C ASN A 161 -4.43 -20.73 -23.05
N ALA A 162 -5.33 -20.92 -24.03
CA ALA A 162 -5.55 -19.93 -25.08
C ALA A 162 -6.11 -18.61 -24.53
N GLU A 163 -7.02 -18.69 -23.56
CA GLU A 163 -7.62 -17.55 -22.88
C GLU A 163 -6.62 -16.84 -21.96
N LEU A 164 -5.70 -17.56 -21.31
CA LEU A 164 -4.60 -16.97 -20.53
C LEU A 164 -3.68 -16.13 -21.45
N LEU A 165 -3.23 -16.70 -22.57
CA LEU A 165 -2.38 -16.00 -23.51
C LEU A 165 -3.08 -14.81 -24.17
N GLU A 166 -4.36 -14.96 -24.51
CA GLU A 166 -5.13 -13.85 -25.05
C GLU A 166 -5.36 -12.75 -24.01
N THR A 167 -5.59 -13.12 -22.75
CA THR A 167 -5.64 -12.17 -21.63
C THR A 167 -4.31 -11.44 -21.51
N LEU A 168 -3.17 -12.13 -21.57
CA LEU A 168 -1.84 -11.52 -21.50
C LEU A 168 -1.58 -10.54 -22.67
N ARG A 169 -2.00 -10.90 -23.89
CA ARG A 169 -1.88 -10.03 -25.08
C ARG A 169 -2.72 -8.76 -24.98
N THR A 170 -3.95 -8.90 -24.47
CA THR A 170 -4.94 -7.82 -24.39
C THR A 170 -4.99 -7.12 -23.02
N LEU A 171 -4.13 -7.52 -22.08
CA LEU A 171 -4.12 -7.06 -20.69
C LEU A 171 -4.11 -5.54 -20.59
N GLN A 172 -5.18 -4.95 -20.08
CA GLN A 172 -5.23 -3.53 -19.74
C GLN A 172 -5.91 -3.38 -18.38
N PRO A 173 -5.32 -2.59 -17.47
CA PRO A 173 -5.97 -2.24 -16.22
C PRO A 173 -7.33 -1.61 -16.49
N ARG A 174 -8.32 -2.00 -15.70
CA ARG A 174 -9.65 -1.39 -15.73
C ARG A 174 -9.72 -0.24 -14.75
N PRO A 175 -10.55 0.77 -15.01
CA PRO A 175 -10.86 1.80 -14.03
C PRO A 175 -11.35 1.15 -12.75
N GLN A 176 -10.84 1.59 -11.60
CA GLN A 176 -11.19 0.98 -10.32
C GLN A 176 -12.64 1.32 -9.93
N GLU A 177 -13.48 0.30 -9.75
CA GLU A 177 -14.84 0.44 -9.23
C GLU A 177 -14.83 1.09 -7.82
N GLY A 178 -15.96 1.69 -7.41
CA GLY A 178 -16.14 2.42 -6.14
C GLY A 178 -15.54 1.74 -4.88
N PRO A 179 -15.26 2.50 -3.80
CA PRO A 179 -14.54 1.99 -2.61
C PRO A 179 -15.29 0.89 -1.82
N TRP A 180 -16.51 0.53 -2.22
CA TRP A 180 -17.44 -0.33 -1.46
C TRP A 180 -17.45 -1.81 -1.89
N LEU A 181 -16.67 -2.21 -2.90
CA LEU A 181 -16.66 -3.57 -3.45
C LEU A 181 -15.25 -4.19 -3.48
N ARG A 182 -14.49 -4.06 -2.38
CA ARG A 182 -13.10 -4.57 -2.32
C ARG A 182 -13.03 -5.98 -1.73
N ASP A 183 -13.32 -6.97 -2.57
CA ASP A 183 -12.61 -8.24 -2.46
C ASP A 183 -11.11 -7.94 -2.66
N LEU A 184 -10.26 -8.20 -1.65
CA LEU A 184 -8.84 -7.77 -1.66
C LEU A 184 -8.03 -8.40 -2.81
N TYR A 185 -8.56 -9.45 -3.44
CA TYR A 185 -7.99 -10.11 -4.61
C TYR A 185 -8.76 -9.87 -5.92
N ARG A 186 -9.82 -9.04 -5.91
CA ARG A 186 -10.53 -8.66 -7.14
C ARG A 186 -9.67 -7.68 -7.90
N ASP A 187 -8.80 -8.23 -8.73
CA ASP A 187 -7.73 -7.50 -9.39
C ASP A 187 -8.22 -6.87 -10.71
N VAL A 188 -8.37 -5.54 -10.68
CA VAL A 188 -8.64 -4.71 -11.86
C VAL A 188 -7.40 -4.53 -12.75
N GLY A 189 -6.25 -5.04 -12.34
CA GLY A 189 -4.94 -4.79 -12.94
C GLY A 189 -4.41 -3.42 -12.53
N MET A 190 -3.10 -3.21 -12.71
CA MET A 190 -2.43 -1.93 -12.50
C MET A 190 -1.28 -1.73 -13.48
N ILE A 191 -0.81 -0.49 -13.58
CA ILE A 191 0.41 -0.13 -14.27
C ILE A 191 1.55 -0.15 -13.24
N LEU A 192 2.63 -0.84 -13.57
CA LEU A 192 3.84 -0.85 -12.76
C LEU A 192 4.79 0.23 -13.29
N HIS A 193 5.35 1.00 -12.38
CA HIS A 193 6.26 2.11 -12.68
C HIS A 193 7.68 1.83 -12.20
N ASP A 194 8.67 2.39 -12.89
CA ASP A 194 10.04 2.48 -12.40
C ASP A 194 10.11 3.40 -11.16
N PRO A 195 10.43 2.87 -9.95
CA PRO A 195 10.50 3.68 -8.74
C PRO A 195 11.65 4.67 -8.73
N GLY A 196 12.70 4.43 -9.53
CA GLY A 196 13.89 5.27 -9.61
C GLY A 196 13.72 6.51 -10.49
N ARG A 197 12.64 6.59 -11.28
CA ARG A 197 12.33 7.75 -12.12
C ARG A 197 11.47 8.77 -11.38
N GLY A 198 11.50 10.02 -11.85
CA GLY A 198 10.64 11.08 -11.32
C GLY A 198 9.17 10.84 -11.66
N PRO A 199 8.23 11.43 -10.90
CA PRO A 199 6.82 11.41 -11.25
C PRO A 199 6.60 12.02 -12.64
N PHE A 200 5.64 11.49 -13.40
CA PHE A 200 5.31 11.86 -14.79
C PHE A 200 6.44 11.67 -15.81
N THR A 201 7.53 10.98 -15.43
CA THR A 201 8.62 10.66 -16.36
C THR A 201 8.36 9.31 -17.01
N LEU A 202 8.53 9.24 -18.33
CA LEU A 202 8.37 7.98 -19.06
C LEU A 202 9.41 6.94 -18.63
N ASP A 203 8.92 5.71 -18.54
CA ASP A 203 9.71 4.53 -18.24
C ASP A 203 10.44 4.05 -19.50
N LYS A 204 11.69 3.58 -19.34
CA LYS A 204 12.56 3.22 -20.47
C LYS A 204 12.96 1.75 -20.39
N ALA A 205 12.86 1.04 -21.51
CA ALA A 205 13.32 -0.34 -21.60
C ALA A 205 14.85 -0.45 -21.54
N ALA A 206 15.60 0.46 -22.16
CA ALA A 206 17.06 0.40 -22.28
C ALA A 206 17.75 0.33 -20.93
N GLN A 207 17.25 1.08 -19.95
CA GLN A 207 17.90 1.24 -18.65
C GLN A 207 16.89 1.53 -17.55
N LEU A 208 16.98 0.79 -16.45
CA LEU A 208 16.21 1.02 -15.24
C LEU A 208 16.78 2.23 -14.48
N GLY A 209 15.93 3.00 -13.80
CA GLY A 209 16.35 4.12 -12.97
C GLY A 209 17.35 3.69 -11.88
N ARG A 210 17.21 2.46 -11.38
CA ARG A 210 18.18 1.84 -10.47
C ARG A 210 19.57 1.65 -11.11
N GLU A 211 19.61 1.17 -12.35
CA GLU A 211 20.87 0.99 -13.09
C GLU A 211 21.52 2.34 -13.38
N GLU A 212 20.72 3.34 -13.77
CA GLU A 212 21.14 4.72 -14.03
C GLU A 212 21.73 5.37 -12.76
N TRP A 213 21.06 5.22 -11.62
CA TRP A 213 21.55 5.68 -10.32
C TRP A 213 22.87 5.01 -9.95
N LEU A 214 22.95 3.67 -10.01
CA LEU A 214 24.16 2.93 -9.68
C LEU A 214 25.37 3.35 -10.54
N GLN A 215 25.16 3.57 -11.84
CA GLN A 215 26.21 4.04 -12.74
C GLN A 215 26.66 5.47 -12.39
N SER A 216 25.70 6.36 -12.16
CA SER A 216 25.96 7.76 -11.81
C SER A 216 26.70 7.88 -10.48
N THR A 217 26.27 7.15 -9.45
CA THR A 217 26.92 7.12 -8.13
C THR A 217 28.34 6.59 -8.22
N ARG A 218 28.57 5.49 -8.94
CA ARG A 218 29.93 4.97 -9.17
C ARG A 218 30.81 6.00 -9.87
N HIS A 219 30.28 6.67 -10.90
CA HIS A 219 31.02 7.69 -11.63
C HIS A 219 31.40 8.88 -10.74
N VAL A 220 30.46 9.42 -9.97
CA VAL A 220 30.70 10.54 -9.05
C VAL A 220 31.69 10.17 -7.95
N LEU A 221 31.54 9.00 -7.32
CA LEU A 221 32.46 8.51 -6.28
C LEU A 221 33.83 8.10 -6.84
N ALA A 222 33.97 7.88 -8.14
CA ALA A 222 35.27 7.63 -8.76
C ALA A 222 35.96 8.93 -9.17
N THR A 223 35.20 9.96 -9.58
CA THR A 223 35.75 11.15 -10.24
C THR A 223 35.78 12.40 -9.37
N GLN A 224 34.75 12.63 -8.56
CA GLN A 224 34.59 13.86 -7.77
C GLN A 224 35.07 13.69 -6.32
N THR A 225 35.00 12.47 -5.80
CA THR A 225 35.51 12.09 -4.48
C THR A 225 36.36 10.86 -4.67
N PRO A 226 37.64 10.94 -5.09
CA PRO A 226 38.40 9.78 -5.57
C PRO A 226 38.62 8.76 -4.44
N LEU A 227 37.64 7.86 -4.28
CA LEU A 227 37.69 6.74 -3.37
C LEU A 227 38.29 5.54 -4.11
N PRO A 228 39.07 4.68 -3.43
CA PRO A 228 39.44 3.37 -3.95
C PRO A 228 38.21 2.59 -4.45
N ALA A 229 38.35 1.84 -5.53
CA ALA A 229 37.25 1.11 -6.16
C ALA A 229 36.55 0.16 -5.18
N GLU A 230 37.29 -0.41 -4.22
CA GLU A 230 36.75 -1.25 -3.16
C GLU A 230 35.82 -0.47 -2.23
N LEU A 231 36.16 0.78 -1.90
CA LEU A 231 35.30 1.66 -1.11
C LEU A 231 34.09 2.14 -1.92
N VAL A 232 34.25 2.40 -3.22
CA VAL A 232 33.13 2.74 -4.11
C VAL A 232 32.12 1.59 -4.13
N GLU A 233 32.56 0.36 -4.38
CA GLU A 233 31.67 -0.80 -4.38
C GLU A 233 31.06 -1.06 -2.99
N SER A 234 31.82 -0.85 -1.90
CA SER A 234 31.29 -0.97 -0.55
C SER A 234 30.21 0.07 -0.25
N VAL A 235 30.42 1.34 -0.60
CA VAL A 235 29.46 2.43 -0.39
C VAL A 235 28.22 2.20 -1.23
N VAL A 236 28.41 1.88 -2.52
CA VAL A 236 27.31 1.56 -3.42
C VAL A 236 26.52 0.38 -2.90
N SER A 237 27.17 -0.72 -2.51
CA SER A 237 26.52 -1.90 -1.94
C SER A 237 25.75 -1.59 -0.65
N HIS A 238 26.26 -0.70 0.21
CA HIS A 238 25.60 -0.34 1.47
C HIS A 238 24.40 0.59 1.25
N ALA A 239 24.54 1.59 0.37
CA ALA A 239 23.42 2.42 -0.08
C ALA A 239 22.38 1.61 -0.87
N SER A 240 22.73 0.40 -1.31
CA SER A 240 21.88 -0.52 -2.05
C SER A 240 21.11 -1.52 -1.21
N SER A 241 21.48 -1.75 0.06
CA SER A 241 20.98 -2.89 0.85
C SER A 241 19.60 -2.68 1.53
N GLY A 242 18.84 -1.65 1.16
CA GLY A 242 17.45 -1.40 1.63
C GLY A 242 17.34 -1.03 3.11
N SER A 243 16.38 -0.26 3.61
CA SER A 243 15.25 0.48 3.06
C SER A 243 15.50 1.97 3.31
N GLU A 244 15.35 2.84 2.31
CA GLU A 244 15.22 4.27 2.61
C GLU A 244 13.97 4.44 3.47
N GLY A 245 14.15 4.78 4.74
CA GLY A 245 13.05 5.03 5.66
C GLY A 245 12.25 6.26 5.25
N PRO A 246 11.12 6.52 5.92
CA PRO A 246 10.35 7.74 5.70
C PRO A 246 11.24 8.98 5.83
N ILE A 247 11.13 9.92 4.88
CA ILE A 247 11.88 11.18 4.92
C ILE A 247 11.16 12.10 5.88
N ALA A 248 11.74 12.35 7.05
CA ALA A 248 11.16 13.26 8.03
C ALA A 248 11.23 14.70 7.50
N PRO A 249 10.10 15.38 7.26
CA PRO A 249 10.15 16.80 6.92
C PRO A 249 10.66 17.61 8.11
N PRO A 250 11.18 18.82 7.89
CA PRO A 250 11.64 19.69 8.97
C PRO A 250 10.56 19.90 10.04
N SER A 251 10.95 19.97 11.31
CA SER A 251 10.01 20.03 12.45
C SER A 251 9.10 21.27 12.46
N TRP A 252 9.42 22.30 11.68
CA TRP A 252 8.63 23.52 11.49
C TRP A 252 7.58 23.40 10.37
N VAL A 253 7.59 22.30 9.62
CA VAL A 253 6.56 21.96 8.65
C VAL A 253 5.39 21.38 9.44
N HIS A 254 4.33 22.18 9.59
CA HIS A 254 3.14 21.74 10.29
C HIS A 254 2.01 21.52 9.27
N PRO A 255 1.48 20.29 9.18
CA PRO A 255 0.34 20.01 8.30
C PRO A 255 -0.88 20.83 8.68
N ASP A 256 -1.17 20.94 9.98
CA ASP A 256 -2.44 21.47 10.47
C ASP A 256 -2.55 23.01 10.54
N LEU A 257 -1.67 23.78 9.86
CA LEU A 257 -1.73 25.25 9.88
C LEU A 257 -2.75 25.78 8.85
N TRP A 258 -3.95 26.09 9.33
CA TRP A 258 -5.03 26.66 8.52
C TRP A 258 -4.56 27.94 7.80
N GLY A 259 -4.52 27.91 6.46
CA GLY A 259 -4.18 29.05 5.61
C GLY A 259 -2.77 29.03 4.98
N GLU A 260 -1.91 28.10 5.37
CA GLU A 260 -0.58 27.92 4.76
C GLU A 260 -0.55 26.67 3.87
N ILE A 261 -0.10 26.79 2.62
CA ILE A 261 0.10 25.65 1.72
C ILE A 261 1.60 25.38 1.62
N ASN A 262 2.01 24.22 2.15
CA ASN A 262 3.38 23.72 2.00
C ASN A 262 3.58 23.16 0.58
N ILE A 263 4.55 23.68 -0.16
CA ILE A 263 4.93 23.19 -1.50
C ILE A 263 6.37 22.68 -1.46
N PHE A 264 6.55 21.39 -1.69
CA PHE A 264 7.87 20.74 -1.74
C PHE A 264 8.49 20.93 -3.13
N LEU A 265 9.76 21.36 -3.18
CA LEU A 265 10.50 21.50 -4.44
C LEU A 265 11.26 20.21 -4.74
N LEU A 266 10.89 19.49 -5.81
CA LEU A 266 11.53 18.22 -6.19
C LEU A 266 12.81 18.41 -7.03
N PHE A 267 13.41 19.59 -6.97
CA PHE A 267 14.61 19.97 -7.71
C PHE A 267 15.48 20.92 -6.87
N PRO A 268 16.82 20.83 -7.00
CA PRO A 268 17.73 21.76 -6.33
C PRO A 268 17.43 23.21 -6.74
N THR A 269 17.48 24.13 -5.78
CA THR A 269 17.26 25.56 -6.01
C THR A 269 18.23 26.41 -5.21
N THR A 270 18.75 27.46 -5.84
CA THR A 270 19.48 28.54 -5.16
C THR A 270 18.53 29.45 -4.38
N PRO A 271 19.03 30.22 -3.39
CA PRO A 271 18.19 31.19 -2.66
C PRO A 271 17.52 32.24 -3.56
N ALA A 272 18.19 32.64 -4.65
CA ALA A 272 17.64 33.60 -5.62
C ALA A 272 16.47 33.00 -6.41
N GLU A 273 16.60 31.76 -6.88
CA GLU A 273 15.52 31.04 -7.58
C GLU A 273 14.33 30.82 -6.66
N LEU A 274 14.57 30.44 -5.41
CA LEU A 274 13.51 30.25 -4.42
C LEU A 274 12.72 31.54 -4.19
N GLN A 275 13.41 32.68 -4.10
CA GLN A 275 12.76 33.99 -3.96
C GLN A 275 11.92 34.34 -5.20
N ILE A 276 12.39 34.00 -6.40
CA ILE A 276 11.64 34.20 -7.66
C ILE A 276 10.37 33.33 -7.65
N ILE A 277 10.50 32.04 -7.36
CA ILE A 277 9.36 31.12 -7.32
C ILE A 277 8.32 31.59 -6.28
N GLN A 278 8.76 31.95 -5.07
CA GLN A 278 7.90 32.47 -4.02
C GLN A 278 7.16 33.73 -4.48
N SER A 279 7.89 34.69 -5.06
CA SER A 279 7.31 35.96 -5.52
C SER A 279 6.30 35.74 -6.65
N THR A 280 6.58 34.80 -7.56
CA THR A 280 5.68 34.42 -8.65
C THR A 280 4.39 33.80 -8.09
N LEU A 281 4.50 32.82 -7.19
CA LEU A 281 3.33 32.18 -6.56
C LEU A 281 2.47 33.17 -5.77
N ASP A 282 3.11 34.01 -4.95
CA ASP A 282 2.42 35.05 -4.18
C ASP A 282 1.76 36.10 -5.09
N GLY A 283 2.42 36.46 -6.19
CA GLY A 283 1.87 37.35 -7.21
C GLY A 283 0.62 36.78 -7.87
N VAL A 284 0.65 35.51 -8.27
CA VAL A 284 -0.52 34.83 -8.87
C VAL A 284 -1.65 34.69 -7.86
N ALA A 285 -1.38 34.25 -6.63
CA ALA A 285 -2.42 34.13 -5.61
C ALA A 285 -3.05 35.47 -5.26
N LYS A 286 -2.25 36.54 -5.16
CA LYS A 286 -2.77 37.88 -4.94
C LYS A 286 -3.68 38.32 -6.09
N SER A 287 -3.21 38.18 -7.33
CA SER A 287 -4.02 38.51 -8.51
C SER A 287 -5.33 37.73 -8.55
N TRP A 288 -5.31 36.45 -8.17
CA TRP A 288 -6.52 35.63 -8.13
C TRP A 288 -7.48 36.09 -7.03
N ILE A 289 -6.99 36.35 -5.81
CA ILE A 289 -7.80 36.90 -4.70
C ILE A 289 -8.46 38.23 -5.10
N ASP A 290 -7.71 39.12 -5.75
CA ASP A 290 -8.20 40.43 -6.18
C ASP A 290 -9.34 40.32 -7.23
N THR A 291 -9.45 39.17 -7.93
CA THR A 291 -10.51 38.90 -8.92
C THR A 291 -11.76 38.22 -8.35
N GLN A 292 -11.75 37.77 -7.10
CA GLN A 292 -12.88 37.03 -6.50
C GLN A 292 -13.86 37.96 -5.77
N GLU A 293 -15.15 37.82 -6.04
CA GLU A 293 -16.21 38.55 -5.34
C GLU A 293 -16.55 37.85 -4.00
N GLY A 294 -15.79 38.14 -2.94
CA GLY A 294 -16.09 37.67 -1.59
C GLY A 294 -14.88 37.61 -0.64
N PRO A 295 -15.08 37.37 0.67
CA PRO A 295 -13.98 37.20 1.62
C PRO A 295 -13.30 35.84 1.39
N VAL A 296 -12.35 35.79 0.47
CA VAL A 296 -11.43 34.64 0.32
C VAL A 296 -10.38 34.75 1.43
N GLY A 297 -10.20 33.69 2.22
CA GLY A 297 -9.13 33.64 3.21
C GLY A 297 -7.77 33.80 2.52
N ARG A 298 -6.94 34.73 3.01
CA ARG A 298 -5.57 34.94 2.48
C ARG A 298 -4.77 33.66 2.68
N ARG A 299 -4.23 33.12 1.59
CA ARG A 299 -3.33 31.97 1.62
C ARG A 299 -1.91 32.41 1.40
N THR A 300 -1.00 31.78 2.13
CA THR A 300 0.43 31.94 1.94
C THR A 300 1.02 30.62 1.52
N PHE A 301 1.91 30.66 0.53
CA PHE A 301 2.70 29.49 0.17
C PHE A 301 3.97 29.46 0.98
N LYS A 302 4.34 28.27 1.43
CA LYS A 302 5.65 28.02 2.02
C LYS A 302 6.37 27.00 1.18
N LEU A 303 7.45 27.44 0.56
CA LEU A 303 8.33 26.57 -0.21
C LEU A 303 9.25 25.79 0.74
N ILE A 304 9.32 24.48 0.53
CA ILE A 304 10.23 23.59 1.23
C ILE A 304 11.29 23.18 0.20
N SER A 305 12.50 23.70 0.38
CA SER A 305 13.62 23.45 -0.53
C SER A 305 14.01 21.98 -0.58
N TRP A 306 14.48 21.56 -1.75
CA TRP A 306 14.96 20.20 -1.99
C TRP A 306 16.01 19.73 -0.97
N GLU A 307 16.93 20.60 -0.54
CA GLU A 307 17.97 20.29 0.46
C GLU A 307 17.43 19.82 1.83
N HIS A 308 16.13 19.99 2.10
CA HIS A 308 15.52 19.54 3.34
C HIS A 308 14.93 18.12 3.27
N HIS A 309 14.75 17.57 2.07
CA HIS A 309 14.08 16.27 1.88
C HIS A 309 14.71 15.39 0.80
N HIS A 310 15.46 15.95 -0.14
CA HIS A 310 16.19 15.28 -1.23
C HIS A 310 15.34 14.37 -2.15
N ALA A 311 14.01 14.53 -2.13
CA ALA A 311 13.11 13.69 -2.90
C ALA A 311 13.04 14.14 -4.37
N MET A 312 13.27 13.21 -5.30
CA MET A 312 13.17 13.44 -6.76
C MET A 312 12.49 12.28 -7.50
N SER A 313 12.65 11.04 -7.01
CA SER A 313 12.05 9.86 -7.61
C SER A 313 10.65 9.56 -7.06
N ARG A 314 9.88 8.72 -7.75
CA ARG A 314 8.57 8.22 -7.27
C ARG A 314 8.68 7.58 -5.89
N ARG A 315 9.70 6.74 -5.67
CA ARG A 315 9.99 6.12 -4.37
C ARG A 315 10.27 7.16 -3.29
N GLN A 316 11.13 8.14 -3.56
CA GLN A 316 11.45 9.17 -2.58
C GLN A 316 10.24 10.08 -2.29
N LEU A 317 9.39 10.35 -3.28
CA LEU A 317 8.14 11.08 -3.08
C LEU A 317 7.17 10.32 -2.16
N MET A 318 7.05 9.00 -2.32
CA MET A 318 6.30 8.14 -1.38
C MET A 318 6.90 8.18 0.03
N ASN A 319 8.23 8.08 0.15
CA ASN A 319 8.92 8.17 1.45
C ASN A 319 8.73 9.52 2.14
N LEU A 320 8.72 10.61 1.36
CA LEU A 320 8.40 11.96 1.84
C LEU A 320 6.97 12.03 2.35
N TRP A 321 6.01 11.48 1.61
CA TRP A 321 4.63 11.39 2.07
C TRP A 321 4.51 10.60 3.38
N HIS A 322 5.15 9.43 3.48
CA HIS A 322 5.12 8.63 4.70
C HIS A 322 5.70 9.38 5.90
N GLY A 323 6.80 10.10 5.73
CA GLY A 323 7.40 10.89 6.80
C GLY A 323 6.53 12.10 7.18
N TYR A 324 5.91 12.74 6.19
CA TYR A 324 4.94 13.82 6.40
C TYR A 324 3.72 13.33 7.19
N ASP A 325 3.18 12.18 6.83
CA ASP A 325 2.01 11.59 7.46
C ASP A 325 2.27 11.13 8.91
N LEU A 326 3.49 10.65 9.21
CA LEU A 326 3.90 10.30 10.58
C LEU A 326 3.95 11.50 11.55
N GLN A 327 4.21 12.71 11.05
CA GLN A 327 4.25 13.93 11.88
C GLN A 327 2.85 14.47 12.23
N ARG A 328 1.79 13.89 11.67
CA ARG A 328 0.42 14.40 11.82
C ARG A 328 -0.18 14.01 13.16
N ARG A 329 -0.89 14.96 13.79
CA ARG A 329 -1.67 14.69 15.00
C ARG A 329 -2.87 13.79 14.65
N SER A 330 -3.16 12.80 15.51
CA SER A 330 -4.28 11.88 15.33
C SER A 330 -5.60 12.67 15.20
N GLY A 331 -6.19 12.69 13.99
CA GLY A 331 -7.46 13.36 13.71
C GLY A 331 -7.46 14.34 12.53
N GLY A 332 -6.31 14.62 11.91
CA GLY A 332 -6.23 15.46 10.71
C GLY A 332 -6.92 14.83 9.48
N MET A 333 -7.72 15.63 8.77
CA MET A 333 -8.44 15.25 7.52
C MET A 333 -7.61 15.45 6.25
N GLU A 334 -6.46 16.13 6.33
CA GLU A 334 -5.58 16.35 5.16
C GLU A 334 -5.11 15.00 4.60
N THR A 335 -5.00 14.86 3.31
CA THR A 335 -4.62 13.57 2.68
C THR A 335 -3.65 13.77 1.52
N ALA A 336 -3.07 14.98 1.38
CA ALA A 336 -2.20 15.32 0.27
C ALA A 336 -1.01 16.21 0.64
N ILE A 337 0.10 16.08 -0.11
CA ILE A 337 1.20 17.06 -0.17
C ILE A 337 1.22 17.72 -1.55
N CYS A 338 1.58 19.00 -1.61
CA CYS A 338 1.78 19.73 -2.86
C CYS A 338 3.26 19.79 -3.20
N PHE A 339 3.62 19.72 -4.49
CA PHE A 339 5.00 19.79 -4.93
C PHE A 339 5.16 20.47 -6.30
N LEU A 340 6.39 20.88 -6.60
CA LEU A 340 6.81 21.38 -7.91
C LEU A 340 7.92 20.49 -8.47
N MET A 341 7.81 20.12 -9.75
CA MET A 341 8.81 19.28 -10.42
C MET A 341 9.89 20.08 -11.16
N LYS A 342 9.61 21.35 -11.46
CA LYS A 342 10.52 22.24 -12.19
C LYS A 342 10.38 23.68 -11.70
N PRO A 343 11.39 24.53 -11.91
CA PRO A 343 11.30 25.95 -11.62
C PRO A 343 10.09 26.60 -12.29
N VAL A 344 9.57 27.63 -11.65
CA VAL A 344 8.42 28.40 -12.15
C VAL A 344 8.88 29.84 -12.42
N ASP A 345 8.92 30.16 -13.70
CA ASP A 345 9.35 31.44 -14.26
C ASP A 345 8.20 32.22 -14.92
N ASN A 346 7.05 31.58 -15.17
CA ASN A 346 5.84 32.20 -15.71
C ASN A 346 4.58 31.87 -14.89
N ALA A 347 3.77 32.88 -14.63
CA ALA A 347 2.48 32.80 -13.95
C ALA A 347 1.40 31.99 -14.69
N ALA A 348 1.46 31.93 -16.03
CA ALA A 348 0.43 31.28 -16.84
C ALA A 348 0.48 29.75 -16.80
N ASP A 349 1.66 29.18 -16.54
CA ASP A 349 1.93 27.73 -16.73
C ASP A 349 2.22 26.99 -15.42
N ILE A 350 1.84 27.57 -14.28
CA ILE A 350 2.12 26.97 -12.97
C ILE A 350 1.28 25.70 -12.79
N GLN A 351 1.95 24.55 -12.92
CA GLN A 351 1.40 23.24 -12.61
C GLN A 351 1.93 22.79 -11.26
N ILE A 352 1.02 22.59 -10.31
CA ILE A 352 1.31 22.07 -8.98
C ILE A 352 1.00 20.58 -8.98
N GLY A 353 1.99 19.79 -8.59
CA GLY A 353 1.80 18.38 -8.30
C GLY A 353 1.11 18.20 -6.95
N ILE A 354 0.18 17.26 -6.90
CA ILE A 354 -0.56 16.87 -5.71
C ILE A 354 -0.37 15.37 -5.55
N PHE A 355 0.24 14.96 -4.45
CA PHE A 355 0.34 13.55 -4.07
C PHE A 355 -0.70 13.29 -3.00
N HIS A 356 -1.63 12.38 -3.25
CA HIS A 356 -2.67 11.97 -2.32
C HIS A 356 -2.58 10.47 -2.07
N TYR A 357 -2.55 10.03 -0.81
CA TYR A 357 -2.52 8.59 -0.49
C TYR A 357 -3.82 8.14 0.17
N SER A 358 -4.56 7.28 -0.52
CA SER A 358 -5.73 6.63 0.08
C SER A 358 -5.28 5.46 0.96
N ARG A 359 -5.98 5.24 2.07
CA ARG A 359 -5.77 4.07 2.97
C ARG A 359 -5.88 2.72 2.24
N GLU A 360 -6.51 2.72 1.07
CA GLU A 360 -6.89 1.53 0.32
C GLU A 360 -5.82 1.09 -0.70
N GLY A 361 -4.58 1.59 -0.58
CA GLY A 361 -3.38 0.96 -1.13
C GLY A 361 -2.79 1.61 -2.39
N GLN A 362 -3.27 2.79 -2.77
CA GLN A 362 -2.77 3.52 -3.94
C GLN A 362 -2.60 5.00 -3.63
N ALA A 363 -1.46 5.54 -4.04
CA ALA A 363 -1.20 6.96 -4.16
C ALA A 363 -1.65 7.46 -5.52
N ILE A 364 -2.30 8.61 -5.53
CA ILE A 364 -2.71 9.32 -6.73
C ILE A 364 -1.85 10.56 -6.80
N VAL A 365 -1.04 10.65 -7.85
CA VAL A 365 -0.18 11.78 -8.12
C VAL A 365 -0.74 12.50 -9.32
N THR A 366 -1.20 13.73 -9.15
CA THR A 366 -1.83 14.50 -10.23
C THR A 366 -1.22 15.88 -10.35
N HIS A 367 -1.19 16.44 -11.55
CA HIS A 367 -0.79 17.83 -11.79
C HIS A 367 -2.03 18.68 -12.06
N LYS A 368 -2.14 19.80 -11.35
CA LYS A 368 -3.24 20.76 -11.50
C LYS A 368 -2.70 22.17 -11.68
N PRO A 369 -3.34 23.00 -12.54
CA PRO A 369 -3.04 24.42 -12.61
C PRO A 369 -3.25 25.11 -11.24
N LEU A 370 -2.41 26.08 -10.91
CA LEU A 370 -2.47 26.77 -9.61
C LEU A 370 -3.86 27.37 -9.28
N HIS A 371 -4.58 27.92 -10.27
CA HIS A 371 -5.90 28.50 -10.04
C HIS A 371 -6.92 27.50 -9.50
N GLN A 372 -6.84 26.21 -9.90
CA GLN A 372 -7.73 25.16 -9.40
C GLN A 372 -7.48 24.84 -7.91
N ILE A 373 -6.24 25.02 -7.44
CA ILE A 373 -5.87 24.87 -6.03
C ILE A 373 -6.39 26.07 -5.21
N LEU A 374 -6.38 27.25 -5.80
CA LEU A 374 -6.86 28.47 -5.16
C LEU A 374 -8.40 28.51 -5.06
N GLU A 375 -9.11 28.04 -6.09
CA GLU A 375 -10.59 28.00 -6.16
C GLU A 375 -11.26 27.12 -5.11
N ARG A 376 -10.58 26.05 -4.67
CA ARG A 376 -11.10 25.15 -3.64
C ARG A 376 -10.13 25.09 -2.46
N PRO A 377 -10.21 26.08 -1.56
CA PRO A 377 -9.23 26.29 -0.51
C PRO A 377 -8.99 25.04 0.35
N ASP A 378 -10.01 24.28 0.65
CA ASP A 378 -9.85 23.21 1.62
C ASP A 378 -9.52 21.90 0.91
N ALA A 379 -8.22 21.60 0.77
CA ALA A 379 -7.76 20.21 0.66
C ALA A 379 -8.31 19.34 1.83
N THR A 380 -8.80 19.99 2.90
CA THR A 380 -9.50 19.43 4.08
C THR A 380 -11.03 19.30 3.95
N SER A 381 -11.68 20.02 3.02
CA SER A 381 -13.11 19.91 2.69
C SER A 381 -13.30 19.29 1.30
N TRP A 382 -12.38 18.39 1.00
CA TRP A 382 -12.65 17.22 0.20
C TRP A 382 -13.22 16.15 1.14
N PRO A 383 -14.47 16.22 1.64
CA PRO A 383 -14.97 15.18 2.49
C PRO A 383 -14.96 13.89 1.69
N VAL A 384 -14.53 12.82 2.34
CA VAL A 384 -14.73 11.44 1.90
C VAL A 384 -16.16 11.20 1.39
N LEU A 385 -17.13 11.97 1.88
CA LEU A 385 -18.54 11.98 1.48
C LEU A 385 -18.89 12.80 0.23
N SER A 386 -18.17 13.88 -0.13
CA SER A 386 -18.39 14.55 -1.43
C SER A 386 -17.75 13.79 -2.60
N TRP A 387 -16.84 12.85 -2.31
CA TRP A 387 -16.27 11.91 -3.28
C TRP A 387 -17.25 10.81 -3.71
N LEU A 388 -18.38 10.66 -3.01
CA LEU A 388 -19.33 9.55 -3.16
C LEU A 388 -20.62 9.92 -3.90
N THR A 389 -20.89 11.20 -4.16
CA THR A 389 -22.22 11.65 -4.59
C THR A 389 -22.24 12.65 -5.74
N MET A 390 -21.10 13.05 -6.30
CA MET A 390 -21.05 14.01 -7.42
C MET A 390 -20.60 13.32 -8.73
N PRO A 391 -21.46 13.27 -9.78
CA PRO A 391 -21.03 12.96 -11.13
C PRO A 391 -20.36 14.20 -11.76
N GLY A 392 -19.15 14.02 -12.34
CA GLY A 392 -18.45 15.04 -13.14
C GLY A 392 -17.15 15.60 -12.54
N ASP A 393 -16.19 15.95 -13.42
CA ASP A 393 -14.91 16.71 -13.35
C ASP A 393 -13.96 16.62 -12.13
N PHE A 394 -14.36 15.98 -11.03
CA PHE A 394 -13.61 15.97 -9.76
C PHE A 394 -13.64 14.60 -9.06
N SER A 395 -13.97 13.51 -9.76
CA SER A 395 -13.53 12.20 -9.31
C SER A 395 -12.01 12.22 -9.29
N LEU A 396 -11.37 11.73 -8.22
CA LEU A 396 -9.96 11.32 -8.33
C LEU A 396 -9.89 10.45 -9.58
N ASP A 397 -9.08 10.84 -10.56
CA ASP A 397 -8.91 10.03 -11.76
C ASP A 397 -8.38 8.69 -11.28
N ARG A 398 -9.24 7.68 -11.26
CA ARG A 398 -8.89 6.29 -10.95
C ARG A 398 -8.33 5.58 -12.18
N GLU A 399 -7.94 6.39 -13.14
CA GLU A 399 -7.43 6.04 -14.43
C GLU A 399 -6.14 6.82 -14.59
N GLU A 400 -5.11 6.14 -15.05
CA GLU A 400 -3.85 6.78 -15.37
C GLU A 400 -4.02 7.63 -16.63
N THR A 401 -3.55 8.88 -16.58
CA THR A 401 -3.64 9.83 -17.68
C THR A 401 -2.31 10.56 -17.85
N GLU A 402 -2.19 11.44 -18.84
CA GLU A 402 -0.99 12.28 -19.00
C GLU A 402 -0.71 13.21 -17.82
N VAL A 403 -1.72 13.48 -16.97
CA VAL A 403 -1.63 14.38 -15.82
C VAL A 403 -1.89 13.67 -14.49
N THR A 404 -2.11 12.35 -14.49
CA THR A 404 -2.36 11.55 -13.29
C THR A 404 -1.60 10.22 -13.35
N GLU A 405 -0.70 10.00 -12.40
CA GLU A 405 -0.02 8.72 -12.14
C GLU A 405 -0.61 8.03 -10.92
N LEU A 406 -0.72 6.71 -11.02
CA LEU A 406 -1.24 5.84 -9.96
C LEU A 406 -0.08 5.03 -9.36
N LEU A 407 0.44 5.49 -8.22
CA LEU A 407 1.57 4.85 -7.57
C LEU A 407 1.12 3.86 -6.51
N HIS A 408 1.80 2.72 -6.47
CA HIS A 408 1.64 1.70 -5.45
C HIS A 408 2.91 1.59 -4.62
N ASP A 409 2.82 1.05 -3.41
CA ASP A 409 3.99 0.85 -2.56
C ASP A 409 4.92 -0.19 -3.21
N PHE A 410 6.04 0.30 -3.72
CA PHE A 410 7.03 -0.44 -4.50
C PHE A 410 7.66 -1.61 -3.73
N ASP A 411 7.69 -1.52 -2.39
CA ASP A 411 8.24 -2.56 -1.52
C ASP A 411 7.20 -3.61 -1.13
N GLN A 412 5.92 -3.37 -1.42
CA GLN A 412 4.86 -4.35 -1.21
C GLN A 412 4.78 -5.34 -2.37
N PRO A 413 4.25 -6.54 -2.10
CA PRO A 413 3.90 -7.46 -3.16
C PRO A 413 2.81 -6.87 -4.05
N PHE A 414 2.70 -7.44 -5.25
CA PHE A 414 1.64 -7.10 -6.21
C PHE A 414 0.23 -7.36 -5.66
N TYR A 415 0.06 -8.41 -4.85
CA TYR A 415 -1.21 -8.73 -4.23
C TYR A 415 -1.40 -8.01 -2.88
N ALA A 416 -2.65 -7.74 -2.52
CA ALA A 416 -2.97 -7.27 -1.18
C ALA A 416 -2.56 -8.32 -0.14
N ASN A 417 -1.62 -7.95 0.73
CA ASN A 417 -1.15 -8.79 1.83
C ASN A 417 -1.66 -8.23 3.16
N PRO A 418 -2.98 -8.33 3.46
CA PRO A 418 -3.53 -7.78 4.69
C PRO A 418 -2.89 -8.46 5.91
N PRO A 419 -2.84 -7.79 7.08
CA PRO A 419 -2.46 -8.46 8.32
C PRO A 419 -3.30 -9.72 8.61
N ARG A 420 -2.74 -10.68 9.36
CA ARG A 420 -3.37 -11.98 9.64
C ARG A 420 -4.74 -11.87 10.33
N TRP A 421 -5.04 -10.77 11.00
CA TRP A 421 -6.32 -10.52 11.67
C TRP A 421 -7.42 -9.96 10.75
N LEU A 422 -7.14 -9.73 9.47
CA LEU A 422 -8.12 -9.23 8.51
C LEU A 422 -8.48 -10.31 7.48
N PRO A 423 -9.79 -10.50 7.18
CA PRO A 423 -10.19 -11.37 6.09
C PRO A 423 -9.79 -10.74 4.75
N THR A 424 -9.69 -11.58 3.73
CA THR A 424 -9.36 -11.13 2.36
C THR A 424 -10.61 -10.72 1.56
N LYS A 425 -11.80 -10.94 2.11
CA LYS A 425 -13.08 -10.49 1.55
C LYS A 425 -13.82 -9.62 2.55
N SER A 426 -14.32 -8.48 2.10
CA SER A 426 -14.91 -7.44 2.97
C SER A 426 -16.34 -7.73 3.43
N ASP A 427 -17.04 -8.62 2.72
CA ASP A 427 -18.43 -9.02 2.99
C ASP A 427 -18.55 -10.18 3.98
N LEU A 428 -17.43 -10.78 4.39
CA LEU A 428 -17.44 -11.86 5.38
C LEU A 428 -17.78 -11.34 6.77
N ASN A 429 -18.73 -11.99 7.43
CA ASN A 429 -18.99 -11.82 8.85
C ASN A 429 -17.83 -12.44 9.67
N CYS A 430 -16.75 -11.66 9.80
CA CYS A 430 -15.48 -12.13 10.34
C CYS A 430 -15.05 -11.34 11.58
N VAL A 431 -14.56 -12.06 12.59
CA VAL A 431 -13.91 -11.47 13.78
C VAL A 431 -12.43 -11.83 13.84
N ALA A 432 -11.61 -10.96 14.43
CA ALA A 432 -10.22 -11.27 14.73
C ALA A 432 -10.11 -11.99 16.08
N LEU A 433 -9.44 -13.14 16.11
CA LEU A 433 -9.16 -13.89 17.33
C LEU A 433 -7.64 -14.09 17.49
N PHE A 434 -7.07 -13.46 18.51
CA PHE A 434 -5.66 -13.57 18.85
C PHE A 434 -5.46 -14.64 19.92
N SER A 435 -4.62 -15.63 19.65
CA SER A 435 -4.27 -16.62 20.67
C SER A 435 -3.29 -15.99 21.66
N LEU A 436 -3.48 -16.24 22.96
CA LEU A 436 -2.58 -15.86 24.05
C LEU A 436 -1.95 -17.09 24.72
N ALA A 437 -2.20 -18.28 24.21
CA ALA A 437 -1.61 -19.49 24.74
C ALA A 437 -1.34 -20.49 23.62
N GLN A 438 -0.31 -21.31 23.80
CA GLN A 438 -0.17 -22.53 23.01
C GLN A 438 -1.36 -23.44 23.32
N THR A 439 -2.23 -23.65 22.33
CA THR A 439 -3.38 -24.54 22.43
C THR A 439 -3.08 -25.83 21.68
N THR A 440 -3.56 -26.95 22.21
CA THR A 440 -3.53 -28.21 21.45
C THR A 440 -4.48 -28.10 20.24
N PRO A 441 -4.26 -28.88 19.16
CA PRO A 441 -5.14 -28.87 17.99
C PRO A 441 -6.62 -29.04 18.36
N ASN A 442 -6.92 -29.96 19.29
CA ASN A 442 -8.27 -30.22 19.76
C ASN A 442 -8.90 -29.01 20.47
N GLN A 443 -8.12 -28.27 21.27
CA GLN A 443 -8.60 -27.05 21.95
C GLN A 443 -8.85 -25.92 20.95
N ALA A 444 -7.94 -25.74 19.98
CA ALA A 444 -8.11 -24.77 18.91
C ALA A 444 -9.36 -25.07 18.08
N ASP A 445 -9.62 -26.35 17.78
CA ASP A 445 -10.80 -26.79 17.03
C ASP A 445 -12.09 -26.64 17.84
N ALA A 446 -12.06 -26.86 19.16
CA ALA A 446 -13.20 -26.59 20.04
C ALA A 446 -13.55 -25.09 20.06
N ILE A 447 -12.55 -24.21 20.20
CA ILE A 447 -12.75 -22.75 20.16
C ILE A 447 -13.29 -22.31 18.79
N LYS A 448 -12.73 -22.85 17.69
CA LYS A 448 -13.24 -22.62 16.33
C LYS A 448 -14.69 -23.05 16.17
N ALA A 449 -15.03 -24.23 16.66
CA ALA A 449 -16.39 -24.78 16.59
C ALA A 449 -17.37 -23.91 17.39
N GLU A 450 -16.97 -23.46 18.58
CA GLU A 450 -17.78 -22.57 19.40
C GLU A 450 -18.02 -21.21 18.73
N LEU A 451 -16.97 -20.58 18.17
CA LEU A 451 -17.11 -19.31 17.43
C LEU A 451 -18.04 -19.42 16.22
N ARG A 452 -18.05 -20.58 15.55
CA ARG A 452 -18.94 -20.88 14.43
C ARG A 452 -20.35 -21.27 14.86
N THR A 453 -20.54 -21.62 16.13
CA THR A 453 -21.84 -21.99 16.67
C THR A 453 -22.77 -20.78 16.66
N ARG A 454 -24.03 -21.01 16.28
CA ARG A 454 -25.03 -19.95 16.22
C ARG A 454 -25.39 -19.46 17.63
N GLY A 455 -25.32 -18.15 17.83
CA GLY A 455 -25.74 -17.47 19.05
C GLY A 455 -27.26 -17.33 19.14
N GLN A 456 -27.78 -17.07 20.35
CA GLN A 456 -29.23 -16.94 20.56
C GLN A 456 -29.84 -15.68 19.90
N VAL A 457 -29.01 -14.63 19.71
CA VAL A 457 -29.46 -13.30 19.25
C VAL A 457 -29.35 -13.15 17.72
N GLU A 458 -28.82 -14.16 17.02
CA GLU A 458 -28.50 -14.07 15.60
C GLU A 458 -29.71 -14.38 14.72
N ARG A 459 -30.25 -13.32 14.10
CA ARG A 459 -31.49 -13.34 13.31
C ARG A 459 -31.29 -13.67 11.82
N ARG A 460 -30.06 -13.66 11.28
CA ARG A 460 -29.77 -13.96 9.86
C ARG A 460 -28.66 -14.99 9.69
N VAL A 461 -28.76 -15.75 8.60
CA VAL A 461 -27.84 -16.83 8.20
C VAL A 461 -26.69 -16.19 7.41
N GLU A 462 -25.71 -15.65 8.10
CA GLU A 462 -24.40 -15.39 7.51
C GLU A 462 -23.42 -16.38 8.13
N GLU A 463 -22.65 -17.07 7.29
CA GLU A 463 -21.61 -17.97 7.75
C GLU A 463 -20.59 -17.17 8.57
N LYS A 464 -20.22 -17.73 9.73
CA LYS A 464 -19.30 -17.07 10.66
C LYS A 464 -17.87 -17.44 10.35
N PHE A 465 -17.04 -16.42 10.21
CA PHE A 465 -15.61 -16.58 10.00
C PHE A 465 -14.83 -16.00 11.18
N ALA A 466 -13.64 -16.54 11.43
CA ALA A 466 -12.71 -15.97 12.40
C ALA A 466 -11.29 -16.03 11.84
N CYS A 467 -10.60 -14.89 11.87
CA CYS A 467 -9.19 -14.77 11.54
C CYS A 467 -8.38 -15.14 12.78
N PHE A 468 -7.83 -16.36 12.79
CA PHE A 468 -6.98 -16.84 13.88
C PHE A 468 -5.56 -16.30 13.72
N VAL A 469 -5.13 -15.51 14.69
CA VAL A 469 -3.75 -15.05 14.80
C VAL A 469 -3.06 -15.92 15.86
N PRO A 470 -2.00 -16.66 15.48
CA PRO A 470 -1.27 -17.50 16.43
C PRO A 470 -0.54 -16.67 17.47
N TRP A 471 -0.23 -17.30 18.60
CA TRP A 471 0.58 -16.72 19.65
C TRP A 471 2.06 -16.91 19.33
N ASP A 472 2.78 -15.81 19.09
CA ASP A 472 4.21 -15.82 18.75
C ASP A 472 5.11 -15.55 19.98
N GLY A 473 4.55 -15.45 21.19
CA GLY A 473 5.28 -15.21 22.43
C GLY A 473 5.80 -16.48 23.13
N GLU A 474 6.84 -16.32 23.93
CA GLU A 474 7.49 -17.45 24.65
C GLU A 474 6.65 -17.95 25.85
N GLU A 475 5.93 -17.06 26.53
CA GLU A 475 5.08 -17.37 27.69
C GLU A 475 3.60 -17.20 27.37
N HIS A 476 2.69 -17.60 28.27
CA HIS A 476 1.26 -17.30 28.11
C HIS A 476 1.04 -15.79 28.15
N GLY A 477 0.27 -15.28 27.18
CA GLY A 477 0.03 -13.87 26.96
C GLY A 477 -0.59 -13.17 28.17
N THR A 478 0.00 -12.04 28.53
CA THR A 478 -0.39 -11.17 29.64
C THR A 478 -1.29 -10.03 29.16
N LEU A 479 -1.82 -9.22 30.09
CA LEU A 479 -2.52 -7.98 29.72
C LEU A 479 -1.60 -6.97 29.03
N ASP A 480 -0.30 -6.99 29.32
CA ASP A 480 0.70 -6.18 28.61
C ASP A 480 0.88 -6.63 27.15
N ASP A 481 0.72 -7.92 26.87
CA ASP A 481 0.77 -8.41 25.49
C ASP A 481 -0.50 -8.08 24.72
N ILE A 482 -1.66 -8.15 25.37
CA ILE A 482 -2.91 -7.60 24.83
C ILE A 482 -2.73 -6.11 24.53
N TRP A 483 -2.08 -5.35 25.41
CA TRP A 483 -1.80 -3.94 25.17
C TRP A 483 -0.96 -3.69 23.91
N LYS A 484 0.10 -4.47 23.68
CA LYS A 484 0.91 -4.36 22.45
C LYS A 484 0.06 -4.58 21.19
N ILE A 485 -0.80 -5.59 21.20
CA ILE A 485 -1.71 -5.89 20.08
C ILE A 485 -2.74 -4.77 19.90
N VAL A 486 -3.36 -4.29 20.98
CA VAL A 486 -4.30 -3.16 20.95
C VAL A 486 -3.62 -1.91 20.40
N TRP A 487 -2.38 -1.63 20.82
CA TRP A 487 -1.59 -0.51 20.36
C TRP A 487 -1.32 -0.60 18.86
N GLU A 488 -0.84 -1.76 18.39
CA GLU A 488 -0.58 -2.05 16.98
C GLU A 488 -1.85 -1.85 16.14
N LEU A 489 -2.97 -2.46 16.56
CA LEU A 489 -4.25 -2.34 15.84
C LEU A 489 -4.78 -0.91 15.88
N TYR A 490 -4.75 -0.24 17.03
CA TYR A 490 -5.21 1.15 17.13
C TYR A 490 -4.37 2.08 16.26
N THR A 491 -3.07 1.84 16.15
CA THR A 491 -2.15 2.57 15.27
C THR A 491 -2.46 2.29 13.80
N TYR A 492 -2.59 1.01 13.43
CA TYR A 492 -2.98 0.57 12.09
C TYR A 492 -4.32 1.19 11.65
N TYR A 493 -5.27 1.29 12.58
CA TYR A 493 -6.59 1.91 12.36
C TYR A 493 -6.61 3.43 12.57
N ARG A 494 -5.47 4.09 12.84
CA ARG A 494 -5.35 5.53 13.17
C ARG A 494 -6.36 6.00 14.23
N GLY A 495 -6.63 5.15 15.21
CA GLY A 495 -7.59 5.39 16.28
C GLY A 495 -9.06 5.19 15.90
N ASN A 496 -9.36 4.66 14.72
CA ASN A 496 -10.73 4.30 14.35
C ASN A 496 -11.22 3.09 15.17
N ARG A 497 -12.20 3.33 16.03
CA ARG A 497 -12.77 2.32 16.93
C ARG A 497 -13.80 1.40 16.27
N ALA A 498 -14.19 1.65 15.02
CA ALA A 498 -15.14 0.81 14.29
C ALA A 498 -14.63 -0.61 14.00
N PHE A 499 -13.35 -0.88 14.24
CA PHE A 499 -12.75 -2.21 14.08
C PHE A 499 -12.65 -2.98 15.41
N PHE A 500 -13.26 -2.46 16.47
CA PHE A 500 -13.33 -3.07 17.79
C PHE A 500 -14.78 -3.42 18.14
N PRO A 501 -15.02 -4.40 19.02
CA PRO A 501 -14.04 -5.15 19.82
C PRO A 501 -13.19 -6.13 19.02
N ILE A 502 -12.03 -6.49 19.56
CA ILE A 502 -11.22 -7.63 19.11
C ILE A 502 -11.27 -8.73 20.17
N PHE A 503 -10.96 -9.96 19.80
CA PHE A 503 -11.11 -11.11 20.70
C PHE A 503 -9.80 -11.83 20.93
N PHE A 504 -9.66 -12.41 22.11
CA PHE A 504 -8.50 -13.20 22.51
C PHE A 504 -8.94 -14.57 23.01
N ALA A 505 -8.14 -15.59 22.68
CA ALA A 505 -8.25 -16.94 23.21
C ALA A 505 -7.08 -17.24 24.14
N ASP A 506 -7.39 -17.35 25.44
CA ASP A 506 -6.46 -17.74 26.50
C ASP A 506 -6.65 -19.21 26.91
N GLN A 507 -5.90 -19.67 27.92
CA GLN A 507 -6.04 -21.05 28.43
C GLN A 507 -7.46 -21.38 28.91
N GLN A 508 -8.17 -20.40 29.48
CA GLN A 508 -9.52 -20.58 30.00
C GLN A 508 -10.54 -20.77 28.87
N SER A 509 -10.28 -20.21 27.69
CA SER A 509 -11.21 -20.21 26.56
C SER A 509 -11.61 -21.60 26.08
N ALA A 510 -10.67 -22.56 26.14
CA ALA A 510 -10.96 -23.96 25.79
C ALA A 510 -11.73 -24.72 26.88
N ALA A 511 -11.72 -24.23 28.12
CA ALA A 511 -12.37 -24.88 29.25
C ALA A 511 -13.83 -24.43 29.42
N ASP A 512 -14.13 -23.16 29.14
CA ASP A 512 -15.45 -22.57 29.40
C ASP A 512 -16.19 -22.09 28.15
N ASN A 513 -15.63 -22.32 26.95
CA ASN A 513 -16.20 -21.89 25.66
C ASN A 513 -16.44 -20.37 25.57
N THR A 514 -15.67 -19.58 26.32
CA THR A 514 -15.72 -18.12 26.23
C THR A 514 -14.44 -17.56 25.60
N VAL A 515 -14.51 -16.33 25.12
CA VAL A 515 -13.37 -15.57 24.59
C VAL A 515 -13.30 -14.23 25.29
N LEU A 516 -12.11 -13.64 25.35
CA LEU A 516 -11.92 -12.33 25.95
C LEU A 516 -12.13 -11.24 24.89
N GLY A 517 -13.22 -10.49 24.99
CA GLY A 517 -13.45 -9.30 24.18
C GLY A 517 -12.66 -8.12 24.74
N VAL A 518 -12.10 -7.28 23.86
CA VAL A 518 -11.30 -6.10 24.22
C VAL A 518 -11.70 -4.90 23.36
N HIS A 519 -11.85 -3.74 24.00
CA HIS A 519 -12.23 -2.49 23.36
C HIS A 519 -11.39 -1.30 23.86
N PRO A 520 -10.83 -0.46 22.97
CA PRO A 520 -9.91 0.62 23.34
C PRO A 520 -10.65 1.73 24.10
N ARG A 521 -9.97 2.30 25.09
CA ARG A 521 -10.51 3.39 25.91
C ARG A 521 -9.86 4.73 25.60
N PRO A 522 -10.66 5.82 25.56
CA PRO A 522 -10.12 7.17 25.45
C PRO A 522 -9.33 7.54 26.70
N ALA A 523 -8.34 8.40 26.52
CA ALA A 523 -7.48 9.01 27.54
C ALA A 523 -8.20 9.88 28.60
N GLY A 524 -9.51 10.14 28.47
CA GLY A 524 -10.23 11.09 29.33
C GLY A 524 -9.91 12.56 29.01
N PRO A 525 -10.51 13.53 29.73
CA PRO A 525 -10.22 14.95 29.54
C PRO A 525 -8.83 15.31 30.12
N GLY A 526 -7.95 15.80 29.26
CA GLY A 526 -6.55 16.10 29.57
C GLY A 526 -5.62 15.33 28.62
N LEU A 527 -5.42 15.85 27.41
CA LEU A 527 -4.44 15.29 26.48
C LEU A 527 -3.05 15.50 27.09
N LEU A 528 -2.37 14.41 27.41
CA LEU A 528 -0.98 14.46 27.89
C LEU A 528 -0.08 14.79 26.69
N GLU A 529 0.45 16.01 26.66
CA GLU A 529 1.46 16.40 25.68
C GLU A 529 2.74 15.56 25.90
N GLY A 530 3.36 15.12 24.81
CA GLY A 530 4.63 14.36 24.85
C GLY A 530 4.50 12.83 24.88
N LEU A 531 3.29 12.27 25.00
CA LEU A 531 3.08 10.82 24.85
C LEU A 531 2.70 10.45 23.41
N PRO A 532 3.17 9.30 22.88
CA PRO A 532 2.66 8.77 21.63
C PRO A 532 1.17 8.42 21.79
N LEU A 533 0.36 8.77 20.79
CA LEU A 533 -1.10 8.57 20.73
C LEU A 533 -1.83 9.02 22.02
N PRO A 534 -1.85 10.34 22.32
CA PRO A 534 -2.41 10.87 23.57
C PRO A 534 -3.92 10.66 23.71
N SER A 535 -4.60 10.18 22.66
CA SER A 535 -6.03 9.87 22.68
C SER A 535 -6.37 8.48 23.24
N LEU A 536 -5.38 7.59 23.43
CA LEU A 536 -5.55 6.21 23.89
C LEU A 536 -5.04 6.06 25.32
N GLY A 537 -5.93 5.71 26.27
CA GLY A 537 -5.62 5.59 27.70
C GLY A 537 -5.49 4.15 28.23
N GLY A 538 -5.71 3.15 27.38
CA GLY A 538 -5.78 1.74 27.77
C GLY A 538 -6.92 1.01 27.05
N PHE A 539 -7.45 -0.04 27.67
CA PHE A 539 -8.59 -0.78 27.14
C PHE A 539 -9.53 -1.31 28.22
N ALA A 540 -10.77 -1.59 27.81
CA ALA A 540 -11.77 -2.36 28.54
C ALA A 540 -11.72 -3.81 28.04
N TYR A 541 -11.93 -4.78 28.93
CA TYR A 541 -11.97 -6.19 28.56
C TYR A 541 -12.99 -6.97 29.39
N GLY A 542 -13.54 -8.04 28.82
CA GLY A 542 -14.52 -8.90 29.48
C GLY A 542 -14.71 -10.23 28.74
N ARG A 543 -15.19 -11.28 29.42
CA ARG A 543 -15.40 -12.60 28.82
C ARG A 543 -16.81 -12.71 28.25
N VAL A 544 -16.92 -13.25 27.05
CA VAL A 544 -18.20 -13.54 26.39
C VAL A 544 -18.21 -14.95 25.81
N PRO A 545 -19.36 -15.64 25.74
CA PRO A 545 -19.46 -16.90 25.01
C PRO A 545 -18.90 -16.76 23.58
N GLY A 546 -18.08 -17.71 23.14
CA GLY A 546 -17.46 -17.65 21.82
C GLY A 546 -18.51 -17.55 20.70
N ARG A 547 -19.63 -18.27 20.84
CA ARG A 547 -20.77 -18.20 19.92
C ARG A 547 -21.38 -16.79 19.78
N ASP A 548 -21.22 -15.90 20.74
CA ASP A 548 -21.82 -14.56 20.74
C ASP A 548 -20.83 -13.46 20.29
N ALA A 549 -19.57 -13.81 19.99
CA ALA A 549 -18.52 -12.87 19.62
C ALA A 549 -18.88 -12.02 18.38
N HIS A 550 -19.42 -12.62 17.31
CA HIS A 550 -19.85 -11.90 16.10
C HIS A 550 -21.00 -10.92 16.38
N ALA A 551 -22.00 -11.35 17.15
CA ALA A 551 -23.12 -10.49 17.52
C ALA A 551 -22.64 -9.31 18.38
N MET A 552 -21.71 -9.55 19.30
CA MET A 552 -21.07 -8.51 20.10
C MET A 552 -20.28 -7.55 19.21
N TYR A 553 -19.45 -8.08 18.31
CA TYR A 553 -18.66 -7.29 17.36
C TYR A 553 -19.54 -6.31 16.59
N GLU A 554 -20.57 -6.83 15.91
CA GLU A 554 -21.47 -6.03 15.10
C GLU A 554 -22.25 -5.00 15.92
N ASN A 555 -22.76 -5.36 17.09
CA ASN A 555 -23.54 -4.43 17.92
C ASN A 555 -22.68 -3.30 18.50
N VAL A 556 -21.45 -3.59 18.94
CA VAL A 556 -20.56 -2.57 19.49
C VAL A 556 -20.00 -1.69 18.35
N ARG A 557 -19.55 -2.29 17.25
CA ARG A 557 -19.07 -1.59 16.04
C ARG A 557 -20.10 -0.61 15.49
N MET A 558 -21.35 -1.07 15.34
CA MET A 558 -22.47 -0.26 14.84
C MET A 558 -23.03 0.69 15.91
N ARG A 559 -22.42 0.74 17.10
CA ARG A 559 -22.84 1.56 18.25
C ARG A 559 -24.29 1.34 18.66
N ARG A 560 -24.79 0.11 18.46
CA ARG A 560 -26.13 -0.34 18.90
C ARG A 560 -26.14 -0.65 20.39
N MET A 561 -25.00 -1.09 20.93
CA MET A 561 -24.79 -1.38 22.35
C MET A 561 -23.43 -0.82 22.80
N ALA A 562 -23.31 -0.42 24.07
CA ALA A 562 -22.01 -0.15 24.66
C ALA A 562 -21.27 -1.47 24.96
N PHE A 563 -19.94 -1.42 25.06
CA PHE A 563 -19.15 -2.60 25.43
C PHE A 563 -19.52 -3.10 26.83
N SER A 564 -19.89 -2.20 27.75
CA SER A 564 -20.40 -2.54 29.08
C SER A 564 -21.79 -3.18 29.11
N ASP A 565 -22.57 -3.09 28.03
CA ASP A 565 -23.92 -3.67 27.98
C ASP A 565 -23.90 -5.17 27.66
N VAL A 566 -22.76 -5.69 27.20
CA VAL A 566 -22.62 -7.06 26.67
C VAL A 566 -21.72 -7.96 27.51
N THR A 567 -20.90 -7.41 28.41
CA THR A 567 -20.03 -8.16 29.32
C THR A 567 -19.76 -7.37 30.60
N GLU A 568 -19.42 -8.07 31.68
CA GLU A 568 -18.77 -7.45 32.83
C GLU A 568 -17.39 -6.92 32.42
N VAL A 569 -17.10 -5.66 32.74
CA VAL A 569 -15.95 -4.92 32.21
C VAL A 569 -14.87 -4.74 33.27
N ASN A 570 -13.69 -5.28 32.97
CA ASN A 570 -12.44 -4.92 33.62
C ASN A 570 -11.68 -3.88 32.80
N VAL A 571 -10.75 -3.17 33.44
CA VAL A 571 -10.02 -2.07 32.82
C VAL A 571 -8.53 -2.30 32.96
N PHE A 572 -7.82 -2.21 31.83
CA PHE A 572 -6.37 -2.15 31.79
C PHE A 572 -5.94 -0.74 31.39
N ARG A 573 -5.01 -0.17 32.17
CA ARG A 573 -4.44 1.16 31.91
C ARG A 573 -3.13 0.98 31.13
N ARG A 574 -2.86 1.89 30.19
CA ARG A 574 -1.59 1.81 29.45
C ARG A 574 -0.38 1.92 30.38
N PRO A 575 0.70 1.17 30.17
CA PRO A 575 1.82 1.07 31.12
C PRO A 575 2.55 2.40 31.39
N ASP A 576 2.60 3.29 30.39
CA ASP A 576 3.24 4.60 30.44
C ASP A 576 2.28 5.72 30.90
N TRP A 577 1.09 5.38 31.40
CA TRP A 577 0.15 6.37 31.94
C TRP A 577 0.71 7.01 33.23
N PRO A 578 0.73 8.34 33.34
CA PRO A 578 1.22 8.98 34.55
C PRO A 578 0.31 8.67 35.74
N LYS A 579 0.92 8.22 36.85
CA LYS A 579 0.22 7.88 38.11
C LYS A 579 -0.58 9.05 38.70
N GLU A 580 -0.17 10.27 38.41
CA GLU A 580 -0.82 11.50 38.89
C GLU A 580 -2.21 11.74 38.28
N HIS A 581 -2.52 11.09 37.14
CA HIS A 581 -3.81 11.18 36.46
C HIS A 581 -4.74 10.00 36.75
N ASP A 582 -4.43 9.18 37.76
CA ASP A 582 -5.14 7.95 38.10
C ASP A 582 -6.63 8.14 38.50
N ALA A 583 -7.03 9.37 38.85
CA ALA A 583 -8.37 9.74 39.31
C ALA A 583 -9.31 10.31 38.22
N ILE A 584 -8.82 10.58 36.99
CA ILE A 584 -9.54 11.40 35.99
C ILE A 584 -10.02 10.58 34.77
N MET A 585 -9.96 9.26 34.80
CA MET A 585 -10.49 8.45 33.69
C MET A 585 -12.03 8.37 33.77
N PRO A 586 -12.77 8.97 32.81
CA PRO A 586 -14.23 8.89 32.83
C PRO A 586 -14.66 7.43 32.61
N ALA A 587 -15.70 7.00 33.34
CA ALA A 587 -16.51 5.85 32.92
C ALA A 587 -16.95 6.05 31.46
N GLU A 588 -17.11 4.97 30.68
CA GLU A 588 -17.51 5.08 29.28
C GLU A 588 -18.65 6.10 29.12
N PRO A 589 -18.60 7.00 28.12
CA PRO A 589 -19.67 7.96 27.95
C PRO A 589 -20.95 7.18 27.68
N ILE A 590 -21.88 7.21 28.65
CA ILE A 590 -23.26 6.73 28.56
C ILE A 590 -23.99 7.63 27.54
N ARG A 591 -23.62 7.53 26.25
CA ARG A 591 -24.30 8.21 25.14
C ARG A 591 -25.29 7.28 24.43
N ALA A 592 -25.14 5.96 24.56
CA ALA A 592 -26.04 4.99 23.96
C ALA A 592 -27.45 5.02 24.59
N SER A 593 -27.56 5.26 25.91
CA SER A 593 -28.87 5.26 26.60
C SER A 593 -29.78 6.42 26.16
N ARG A 594 -29.24 7.63 25.94
CA ARG A 594 -30.05 8.79 25.51
C ARG A 594 -30.53 8.71 24.06
N MET A 595 -29.78 8.06 23.17
CA MET A 595 -30.18 7.91 21.76
C MET A 595 -31.26 6.83 21.61
N MET A 596 -31.17 5.73 22.37
CA MET A 596 -32.21 4.69 22.47
C MET A 596 -33.49 5.22 23.12
N GLN A 597 -33.40 6.08 24.12
CA GLN A 597 -34.58 6.69 24.75
C GLN A 597 -35.28 7.70 23.82
N ARG A 598 -34.53 8.42 22.98
CA ARG A 598 -35.11 9.22 21.89
C ARG A 598 -35.77 8.37 20.81
N TYR A 599 -35.19 7.23 20.44
CA TYR A 599 -35.78 6.33 19.44
C TYR A 599 -37.04 5.61 19.95
N ARG A 600 -37.08 5.23 21.24
CA ARG A 600 -38.29 4.68 21.88
C ARG A 600 -39.41 5.71 22.01
N ASN A 601 -39.08 6.98 22.28
CA ASN A 601 -40.06 8.06 22.35
C ASN A 601 -40.54 8.56 20.98
N LEU A 602 -39.89 8.14 19.89
CA LEU A 602 -40.32 8.42 18.50
C LEU A 602 -41.13 7.27 17.89
N MET A 603 -41.12 6.09 18.52
CA MET A 603 -41.85 4.88 18.11
C MET A 603 -43.05 4.57 19.01
N ALA A 604 -43.27 5.37 20.07
CA ALA A 604 -44.45 5.41 20.91
C ALA A 604 -45.20 6.72 20.62
#